data_AF-A0A6A6ITC3-F1
#
_entry.id   AF-A0A6A6ITC3-F1
#
_cell.length_a   1.000
_cell.length_b   1.000
_cell.length_c   1.000
_cell.angle_alpha   90.00
_cell.angle_beta   90.00
_cell.angle_gamma   90.00
#
_symmetry.space_group_name_H-M   'P 1'
#
loop_
_entity.id
_entity.type
_entity.pdbx_description
1 polymer ?
#
loop_
_entity_poly.entity_id
_entity_poly.type
_entity_poly.pdbx_seq_one_letter_code
_entity_poly.pdbx_strand_id
1 'polypeptide(L)'
;MASDTLIPETRVLAIASHVVHGYVGNKMATFVMQSLGCDVSAINTVHYSNHTAYKQVKGTKTSADQILELYDGLRQSNLNDFDLLLTGYMPSAEDVQAVGKIGRDIKFNAGTKPGSFFWVLDPVMGDNGKLYIPEDEVPEYKALLREADLILPNQTEAELLSDITITDLNSLAAAMQVLHKTYQVPHVIITSLRLTRDNQTVPSRTPSRAASNPASATASSQQTPSESPFLNPETTNPSSILTSTTPSGQRTPSDSPRLNAETSHPSSWATSPPSKPSPPPQPLINKEIENITIIGSTATSDHKPRLFRIDTPLLPLFFSGTGDMFSALTIPRLIEAVHASSTPHLASKPSWRSPDDVPADEIPLAKACQKVLASMQSILAQTTETCQEKMKAYDARVAKEGRGEGKEALEESAMRRHIALMNASEVIVPRFVKDIVDPPDLERFRPRLVEEGRNVPEEVGSKEPDQLKVLHLGVGKTAEGAVQVLEGEAQKEREEEEAA
;
A
#
# COMPACT_ATOMS: atom_id res chain seq x y z
N MET A 1 -1.84 -18.85 -35.99
CA MET A 1 -1.84 -19.79 -34.84
C MET A 1 -2.06 -18.92 -33.62
N ALA A 2 -3.28 -18.90 -33.08
CA ALA A 2 -3.50 -18.23 -31.79
C ALA A 2 -2.69 -19.01 -30.76
N SER A 3 -1.72 -18.34 -30.15
CA SER A 3 -0.91 -18.89 -29.06
C SER A 3 -1.83 -19.44 -27.98
N ASP A 4 -1.55 -20.64 -27.45
CA ASP A 4 -2.11 -21.14 -26.20
C ASP A 4 -1.68 -20.23 -25.05
N THR A 5 -2.24 -19.01 -24.98
CA THR A 5 -1.99 -18.09 -23.88
C THR A 5 -2.77 -18.59 -22.67
N LEU A 6 -2.05 -19.03 -21.63
CA LEU A 6 -2.60 -19.47 -20.36
C LEU A 6 -3.41 -18.38 -19.62
N ILE A 7 -3.29 -17.13 -20.06
CA ILE A 7 -4.02 -15.98 -19.51
C ILE A 7 -5.10 -15.61 -20.55
N PRO A 8 -6.40 -15.67 -20.21
CA PRO A 8 -7.47 -15.16 -21.06
C PRO A 8 -7.35 -13.64 -21.23
N GLU A 9 -8.03 -13.10 -22.24
CA GLU A 9 -8.17 -11.65 -22.40
C GLU A 9 -8.69 -11.03 -21.09
N THR A 10 -7.89 -10.13 -20.51
CA THR A 10 -8.12 -9.56 -19.18
C THR A 10 -7.86 -8.06 -19.25
N ARG A 11 -8.88 -7.25 -18.96
CA ARG A 11 -8.79 -5.79 -18.87
C ARG A 11 -8.59 -5.37 -17.43
N VAL A 12 -7.49 -4.68 -17.18
CA VAL A 12 -7.06 -4.22 -15.87
C VAL A 12 -7.16 -2.71 -15.80
N LEU A 13 -7.82 -2.18 -14.78
CA LEU A 13 -7.67 -0.79 -14.37
C LEU A 13 -6.59 -0.71 -13.29
N ALA A 14 -5.51 0.01 -13.55
CA ALA A 14 -4.41 0.23 -12.61
C ALA A 14 -4.40 1.68 -12.10
N ILE A 15 -4.64 1.86 -10.80
CA ILE A 15 -4.64 3.17 -10.14
C ILE A 15 -3.46 3.25 -9.17
N ALA A 16 -2.37 3.90 -9.58
CA ALA A 16 -1.14 3.99 -8.80
C ALA A 16 -0.29 5.19 -9.25
N SER A 17 0.88 5.37 -8.64
CA SER A 17 1.82 6.45 -8.97
C SER A 17 2.40 6.35 -10.39
N HIS A 18 2.91 7.44 -10.96
CA HIS A 18 3.69 7.43 -12.20
C HIS A 18 4.94 8.29 -12.09
N VAL A 19 6.03 7.83 -12.70
CA VAL A 19 7.30 8.55 -12.79
C VAL A 19 7.84 8.61 -14.22
N VAL A 20 8.46 9.73 -14.60
CA VAL A 20 9.12 9.89 -15.90
C VAL A 20 10.41 9.07 -15.97
N HIS A 21 11.27 9.13 -14.95
CA HIS A 21 12.51 8.35 -14.83
C HIS A 21 12.43 7.30 -13.71
N GLY A 22 13.03 6.14 -13.96
CA GLY A 22 12.96 4.96 -13.09
C GLY A 22 11.70 4.11 -13.30
N TYR A 23 11.55 3.04 -12.51
CA TYR A 23 10.47 2.05 -12.63
C TYR A 23 9.78 1.83 -11.26
N VAL A 24 8.69 2.56 -11.04
CA VAL A 24 7.76 2.38 -9.92
C VAL A 24 6.33 2.64 -10.41
N GLY A 25 5.33 2.30 -9.61
CA GLY A 25 3.91 2.51 -9.89
C GLY A 25 3.48 1.98 -11.27
N ASN A 26 2.61 2.73 -11.93
CA ASN A 26 2.07 2.39 -13.25
C ASN A 26 3.12 2.29 -14.34
N LYS A 27 4.31 2.90 -14.21
CA LYS A 27 5.38 2.70 -15.19
C LYS A 27 5.96 1.27 -15.11
N MET A 28 6.01 0.71 -13.91
CA MET A 28 6.36 -0.69 -13.68
C MET A 28 5.17 -1.60 -14.04
N ALA A 29 4.02 -1.35 -13.41
CA ALA A 29 2.89 -2.27 -13.44
C ALA A 29 2.30 -2.47 -14.83
N THR A 30 2.13 -1.38 -15.59
CA THR A 30 1.60 -1.42 -16.95
C THR A 30 2.47 -2.29 -17.86
N PHE A 31 3.78 -2.07 -17.84
CA PHE A 31 4.71 -2.83 -18.70
C PHE A 31 4.74 -4.32 -18.34
N VAL A 32 4.80 -4.64 -17.06
CA VAL A 32 4.84 -6.03 -16.58
C VAL A 32 3.58 -6.78 -16.97
N MET A 33 2.40 -6.22 -16.70
CA MET A 33 1.12 -6.86 -17.02
C MET A 33 0.89 -6.98 -18.53
N GLN A 34 1.21 -5.95 -19.31
CA GLN A 34 1.11 -5.99 -20.78
C GLN A 34 2.07 -7.02 -21.39
N SER A 35 3.27 -7.18 -20.82
CA SER A 35 4.22 -8.22 -21.26
C SER A 35 3.69 -9.64 -21.04
N LEU A 36 2.70 -9.82 -20.16
CA LEU A 36 2.03 -11.08 -19.87
C LEU A 36 0.65 -11.19 -20.55
N GLY A 37 0.27 -10.21 -21.37
CA GLY A 37 -0.93 -10.27 -22.21
C GLY A 37 -2.18 -9.60 -21.62
N CYS A 38 -2.08 -8.90 -20.49
CA CYS A 38 -3.21 -8.10 -19.98
C CYS A 38 -3.35 -6.79 -20.78
N ASP A 39 -4.59 -6.36 -21.00
CA ASP A 39 -4.89 -5.00 -21.47
C ASP A 39 -5.00 -4.07 -20.25
N VAL A 40 -4.23 -2.99 -20.21
CA VAL A 40 -4.07 -2.17 -19.01
C VAL A 40 -4.43 -0.72 -19.29
N SER A 41 -5.48 -0.25 -18.60
CA SER A 41 -5.82 1.17 -18.48
C SER A 41 -5.24 1.72 -17.19
N ALA A 42 -4.56 2.86 -17.24
CA ALA A 42 -3.84 3.41 -16.08
C ALA A 42 -4.36 4.81 -15.70
N ILE A 43 -4.76 4.97 -14.43
CA ILE A 43 -4.98 6.29 -13.80
C ILE A 43 -3.80 6.57 -12.88
N ASN A 44 -3.11 7.68 -13.13
CA ASN A 44 -1.91 8.04 -12.39
C ASN A 44 -2.25 8.96 -11.22
N THR A 45 -2.02 8.52 -9.98
CA THR A 45 -2.30 9.31 -8.76
C THR A 45 -1.29 10.45 -8.56
N VAL A 46 -0.08 10.27 -9.09
CA VAL A 46 0.95 11.32 -9.18
C VAL A 46 1.67 11.23 -10.51
N HIS A 47 2.22 12.34 -10.98
CA HIS A 47 3.09 12.40 -12.15
C HIS A 47 4.39 13.10 -11.78
N TYR A 48 5.41 12.32 -11.41
CA TYR A 48 6.68 12.81 -10.89
C TYR A 48 7.85 12.61 -11.84
N SER A 49 8.92 13.41 -11.68
CA SER A 49 10.15 13.29 -12.47
C SER A 49 10.84 11.94 -12.27
N ASN A 50 10.84 11.43 -11.05
CA ASN A 50 11.50 10.20 -10.61
C ASN A 50 10.97 9.78 -9.23
N HIS A 51 11.27 8.56 -8.79
CA HIS A 51 10.89 8.11 -7.45
C HIS A 51 11.70 8.83 -6.35
N THR A 52 11.17 8.79 -5.13
CA THR A 52 11.64 9.58 -3.97
C THR A 52 13.02 9.16 -3.46
N ALA A 53 13.49 7.95 -3.78
CA ALA A 53 14.83 7.49 -3.39
C ALA A 53 15.97 8.33 -4.01
N TYR A 54 15.73 9.07 -5.10
CA TYR A 54 16.67 10.04 -5.65
C TYR A 54 16.76 11.35 -4.84
N LYS A 55 15.94 11.52 -3.80
CA LYS A 55 15.87 12.67 -2.87
C LYS A 55 15.42 14.01 -3.46
N GLN A 56 15.56 14.22 -4.77
CA GLN A 56 15.02 15.37 -5.47
C GLN A 56 13.90 14.92 -6.40
N VAL A 57 12.70 15.47 -6.21
CA VAL A 57 11.51 15.12 -7.00
C VAL A 57 10.75 16.38 -7.34
N LYS A 58 10.23 16.45 -8.57
CA LYS A 58 9.28 17.47 -9.04
C LYS A 58 8.09 16.80 -9.71
N GLY A 59 6.95 17.46 -9.72
CA GLY A 59 5.78 17.02 -10.47
C GLY A 59 4.48 17.37 -9.75
N THR A 60 3.41 16.69 -10.12
CA THR A 60 2.04 17.00 -9.68
C THR A 60 1.38 15.79 -9.01
N LYS A 61 0.46 16.06 -8.10
CA LYS A 61 -0.51 15.09 -7.59
C LYS A 61 -1.80 15.27 -8.37
N THR A 62 -2.43 14.17 -8.78
CA THR A 62 -3.78 14.18 -9.33
C THR A 62 -4.75 14.25 -8.16
N SER A 63 -5.72 15.15 -8.18
CA SER A 63 -6.71 15.23 -7.09
C SER A 63 -7.75 14.10 -7.17
N ALA A 64 -8.38 13.79 -6.05
CA ALA A 64 -9.50 12.84 -5.97
C ALA A 64 -10.61 13.14 -7.00
N ASP A 65 -10.96 14.43 -7.19
CA ASP A 65 -11.96 14.84 -8.20
C ASP A 65 -11.49 14.55 -9.63
N GLN A 66 -10.21 14.76 -9.94
CA GLN A 66 -9.65 14.43 -11.25
C GLN A 66 -9.60 12.92 -11.50
N ILE A 67 -9.31 12.12 -10.46
CA ILE A 67 -9.37 10.65 -10.52
C ILE A 67 -10.80 10.21 -10.88
N LEU A 68 -11.80 10.78 -10.21
CA LEU A 68 -13.21 10.49 -10.47
C LEU A 68 -13.67 11.00 -11.84
N GLU A 69 -13.22 12.17 -12.30
CA GLU A 69 -13.54 12.72 -13.62
C GLU A 69 -13.01 11.83 -14.75
N LEU A 70 -11.78 11.31 -14.62
CA LEU A 70 -11.23 10.34 -15.58
C LEU A 70 -12.06 9.07 -15.63
N TYR A 71 -12.43 8.52 -14.47
CA TYR A 71 -13.28 7.33 -14.42
C TYR A 71 -14.69 7.58 -14.97
N ASP A 72 -15.28 8.75 -14.70
CA ASP A 72 -16.57 9.14 -15.26
C ASP A 72 -16.48 9.28 -16.80
N GLY A 73 -15.40 9.83 -17.33
CA GLY A 73 -15.14 9.84 -18.77
C GLY A 73 -15.09 8.45 -19.40
N LEU A 74 -14.47 7.47 -18.70
CA LEU A 74 -14.49 6.06 -19.12
C LEU A 74 -15.92 5.50 -19.10
N ARG A 75 -16.69 5.76 -18.04
CA ARG A 75 -18.10 5.34 -17.94
C ARG A 75 -18.97 5.92 -19.06
N GLN A 76 -18.88 7.22 -19.29
CA GLN A 76 -19.64 7.91 -20.34
C GLN A 76 -19.33 7.36 -21.75
N SER A 77 -18.12 6.83 -21.93
CA SER A 77 -17.67 6.22 -23.17
C SER A 77 -17.94 4.70 -23.25
N ASN A 78 -18.55 4.09 -22.23
CA ASN A 78 -18.71 2.64 -22.07
C ASN A 78 -17.37 1.87 -22.11
N LEU A 79 -16.33 2.45 -21.50
CA LEU A 79 -14.97 1.89 -21.41
C LEU A 79 -14.61 1.43 -19.98
N ASN A 80 -15.60 1.28 -19.10
CA ASN A 80 -15.42 0.91 -17.69
C ASN A 80 -15.68 -0.59 -17.40
N ASP A 81 -15.69 -1.42 -18.44
CA ASP A 81 -15.85 -2.87 -18.34
C ASP A 81 -14.47 -3.49 -18.04
N PHE A 82 -14.10 -3.52 -16.77
CA PHE A 82 -12.82 -4.04 -16.28
C PHE A 82 -13.02 -5.36 -15.54
N ASP A 83 -12.14 -6.33 -15.81
CA ASP A 83 -12.13 -7.64 -15.16
C ASP A 83 -11.32 -7.60 -13.85
N LEU A 84 -10.42 -6.62 -13.72
CA LEU A 84 -9.56 -6.50 -12.55
C LEU A 84 -9.22 -5.04 -12.21
N LEU A 85 -9.17 -4.74 -10.91
CA LEU A 85 -8.67 -3.47 -10.38
C LEU A 85 -7.38 -3.70 -9.59
N LEU A 86 -6.31 -3.01 -9.98
CA LEU A 86 -5.07 -2.91 -9.21
C LEU A 86 -4.99 -1.51 -8.61
N THR A 87 -4.84 -1.41 -7.29
CA THR A 87 -4.65 -0.13 -6.60
C THR A 87 -3.36 -0.15 -5.81
N GLY A 88 -2.53 0.89 -5.95
CA GLY A 88 -1.28 1.06 -5.21
C GLY A 88 -1.21 2.42 -4.52
N TYR A 89 -0.06 3.10 -4.59
CA TYR A 89 0.17 4.38 -3.91
C TYR A 89 -0.90 5.45 -4.20
N MET A 90 -1.59 5.89 -3.15
CA MET A 90 -2.54 6.99 -3.11
C MET A 90 -2.02 8.08 -2.15
N PRO A 91 -1.94 9.36 -2.56
CA PRO A 91 -1.22 10.39 -1.81
C PRO A 91 -2.07 11.22 -0.83
N SER A 92 -3.34 10.86 -0.64
CA SER A 92 -4.28 11.49 0.30
C SER A 92 -5.45 10.55 0.68
N ALA A 93 -6.11 10.84 1.80
CA ALA A 93 -7.30 10.12 2.26
C ALA A 93 -8.47 10.24 1.26
N GLU A 94 -8.62 11.41 0.64
CA GLU A 94 -9.62 11.67 -0.38
C GLU A 94 -9.40 10.81 -1.63
N ASP A 95 -8.14 10.54 -1.99
CA ASP A 95 -7.81 9.65 -3.11
C ASP A 95 -8.20 8.20 -2.79
N VAL A 96 -7.93 7.74 -1.55
CA VAL A 96 -8.36 6.41 -1.08
C VAL A 96 -9.88 6.27 -1.15
N GLN A 97 -10.63 7.31 -0.72
CA GLN A 97 -12.08 7.33 -0.81
C GLN A 97 -12.59 7.33 -2.26
N ALA A 98 -11.95 8.10 -3.15
CA ALA A 98 -12.30 8.15 -4.57
C ALA A 98 -12.09 6.79 -5.25
N VAL A 99 -10.95 6.15 -5.01
CA VAL A 99 -10.67 4.79 -5.49
C VAL A 99 -11.67 3.78 -4.91
N GLY A 100 -12.06 3.94 -3.65
CA GLY A 100 -13.15 3.19 -3.03
C GLY A 100 -14.47 3.27 -3.79
N LYS A 101 -14.84 4.47 -4.28
CA LYS A 101 -16.04 4.66 -5.10
C LYS A 101 -15.93 3.96 -6.44
N ILE A 102 -14.76 4.04 -7.09
CA ILE A 102 -14.48 3.38 -8.37
C ILE A 102 -14.60 1.86 -8.22
N GLY A 103 -13.90 1.27 -7.25
CA GLY A 103 -13.90 -0.19 -7.04
C GLY A 103 -15.30 -0.73 -6.73
N ARG A 104 -16.10 -0.01 -5.92
CA ARG A 104 -17.50 -0.37 -5.65
C ARG A 104 -18.38 -0.32 -6.89
N ASP A 105 -18.18 0.66 -7.77
CA ASP A 105 -18.93 0.77 -9.02
C ASP A 105 -18.62 -0.38 -9.99
N ILE A 106 -17.33 -0.71 -10.18
CA ILE A 106 -16.93 -1.83 -11.04
C ILE A 106 -17.46 -3.15 -10.47
N LYS A 107 -17.29 -3.38 -9.16
CA LYS A 107 -17.80 -4.57 -8.46
C LYS A 107 -19.31 -4.71 -8.56
N PHE A 108 -20.06 -3.60 -8.47
CA PHE A 108 -21.50 -3.58 -8.66
C PHE A 108 -21.89 -4.04 -10.08
N ASN A 109 -21.21 -3.52 -11.10
CA ASN A 109 -21.44 -3.92 -12.51
C ASN A 109 -21.15 -5.41 -12.75
N ALA A 110 -20.15 -5.95 -12.07
CA ALA A 110 -19.77 -7.36 -12.13
C ALA A 110 -20.67 -8.31 -11.30
N GLY A 111 -21.51 -7.77 -10.39
CA GLY A 111 -22.22 -8.53 -9.36
C GLY A 111 -23.18 -9.61 -9.87
N THR A 112 -23.51 -9.63 -11.16
CA THR A 112 -24.34 -10.67 -11.80
C THR A 112 -23.55 -11.93 -12.20
N LYS A 113 -22.21 -11.87 -12.19
CA LYS A 113 -21.31 -12.95 -12.62
C LYS A 113 -20.18 -13.15 -11.59
N PRO A 114 -20.35 -14.05 -10.62
CA PRO A 114 -19.30 -14.33 -9.64
C PRO A 114 -17.95 -14.69 -10.30
N GLY A 115 -16.87 -14.13 -9.75
CA GLY A 115 -15.50 -14.34 -10.27
C GLY A 115 -15.14 -13.53 -11.52
N SER A 116 -16.06 -12.72 -12.06
CA SER A 116 -15.78 -11.86 -13.24
C SER A 116 -15.03 -10.56 -12.94
N PHE A 117 -15.00 -10.14 -11.67
CA PHE A 117 -14.21 -9.01 -11.21
C PHE A 117 -13.36 -9.41 -10.02
N PHE A 118 -12.13 -8.90 -9.97
CA PHE A 118 -11.19 -9.12 -8.88
C PHE A 118 -10.49 -7.82 -8.51
N TRP A 119 -10.34 -7.52 -7.23
CA TRP A 119 -9.62 -6.33 -6.76
C TRP A 119 -8.37 -6.71 -5.96
N VAL A 120 -7.20 -6.35 -6.50
CA VAL A 120 -5.90 -6.37 -5.83
C VAL A 120 -5.59 -4.99 -5.23
N LEU A 121 -5.51 -4.92 -3.90
CA LEU A 121 -5.15 -3.72 -3.15
C LEU A 121 -3.74 -3.87 -2.56
N ASP A 122 -2.80 -3.06 -3.04
CA ASP A 122 -1.49 -2.84 -2.42
C ASP A 122 -1.58 -1.60 -1.51
N PRO A 123 -1.71 -1.78 -0.18
CA PRO A 123 -1.95 -0.67 0.75
C PRO A 123 -0.64 0.04 1.08
N VAL A 124 -0.09 0.78 0.12
CA VAL A 124 1.21 1.45 0.23
C VAL A 124 1.15 2.58 1.26
N MET A 125 1.50 2.27 2.51
CA MET A 125 1.43 3.21 3.64
C MET A 125 2.79 3.47 4.28
N GLY A 126 3.71 2.50 4.25
CA GLY A 126 4.99 2.65 4.93
C GLY A 126 5.79 1.37 5.01
N ASP A 127 7.07 1.48 5.32
CA ASP A 127 7.98 0.33 5.43
C ASP A 127 9.02 0.58 6.53
N ASN A 128 9.56 -0.50 7.10
CA ASN A 128 10.51 -0.50 8.21
C ASN A 128 10.04 0.37 9.40
N GLY A 129 8.76 0.23 9.74
CA GLY A 129 8.13 0.89 10.89
C GLY A 129 7.82 2.37 10.70
N LYS A 130 8.05 2.93 9.50
CA LYS A 130 7.82 4.35 9.20
C LYS A 130 6.74 4.52 8.14
N LEU A 131 5.75 5.35 8.46
CA LEU A 131 4.73 5.77 7.50
C LEU A 131 5.31 6.75 6.48
N TYR A 132 4.88 6.60 5.23
CA TYR A 132 5.11 7.54 4.13
C TYR A 132 3.89 8.44 3.87
N ILE A 133 2.77 8.10 4.51
CA ILE A 133 1.50 8.81 4.41
C ILE A 133 1.10 9.42 5.77
N PRO A 134 0.26 10.47 5.77
CA PRO A 134 -0.48 10.93 6.94
C PRO A 134 -1.23 9.81 7.68
N GLU A 135 -1.24 9.86 9.03
CA GLU A 135 -1.86 8.81 9.85
C GLU A 135 -3.39 8.70 9.68
N ASP A 136 -4.04 9.77 9.25
CA ASP A 136 -5.48 9.83 8.97
C ASP A 136 -5.89 9.09 7.68
N GLU A 137 -4.95 8.67 6.84
CA GLU A 137 -5.23 7.79 5.70
C GLU A 137 -5.44 6.31 6.12
N VAL A 138 -4.87 5.89 7.25
CA VAL A 138 -4.93 4.48 7.70
C VAL A 138 -6.38 4.00 7.91
N PRO A 139 -7.29 4.76 8.54
CA PRO A 139 -8.71 4.40 8.63
C PRO A 139 -9.39 4.21 7.26
N GLU A 140 -9.02 5.01 6.25
CA GLU A 140 -9.60 4.89 4.90
C GLU A 140 -9.15 3.59 4.21
N TYR A 141 -7.87 3.23 4.34
CA TYR A 141 -7.39 1.92 3.87
C TYR A 141 -8.11 0.76 4.58
N LYS A 142 -8.31 0.85 5.90
CA LYS A 142 -9.07 -0.15 6.66
C LYS A 142 -10.50 -0.30 6.15
N ALA A 143 -11.14 0.80 5.75
CA ALA A 143 -12.49 0.79 5.18
C ALA A 143 -12.55 0.10 3.80
N LEU A 144 -11.47 0.14 3.02
CA LEU A 144 -11.40 -0.54 1.72
C LEU A 144 -11.18 -2.06 1.81
N LEU A 145 -10.63 -2.57 2.92
CA LEU A 145 -10.23 -3.98 3.01
C LEU A 145 -11.35 -4.97 2.66
N ARG A 146 -12.58 -4.70 3.10
CA ARG A 146 -13.75 -5.55 2.80
C ARG A 146 -14.14 -5.59 1.33
N GLU A 147 -13.69 -4.62 0.56
CA GLU A 147 -14.00 -4.55 -0.87
C GLU A 147 -13.01 -5.33 -1.72
N ALA A 148 -11.78 -5.50 -1.24
CA ALA A 148 -10.69 -6.16 -1.95
C ALA A 148 -10.77 -7.69 -1.87
N ASP A 149 -10.37 -8.36 -2.95
CA ASP A 149 -10.27 -9.82 -3.02
C ASP A 149 -8.87 -10.30 -2.58
N LEU A 150 -7.85 -9.50 -2.84
CA LEU A 150 -6.46 -9.73 -2.44
C LEU A 150 -5.84 -8.44 -1.92
N ILE A 151 -5.19 -8.52 -0.76
CA ILE A 151 -4.33 -7.44 -0.26
C ILE A 151 -2.86 -7.85 -0.21
N LEU A 152 -1.96 -6.90 -0.45
CA LEU A 152 -0.51 -7.12 -0.57
C LEU A 152 0.35 -6.33 0.45
N PRO A 153 -0.01 -6.24 1.74
CA PRO A 153 0.74 -5.44 2.69
C PRO A 153 2.17 -5.97 2.89
N ASN A 154 3.12 -5.09 3.19
CA ASN A 154 4.36 -5.49 3.87
C ASN A 154 4.13 -5.71 5.38
N GLN A 155 5.16 -6.07 6.15
CA GLN A 155 5.01 -6.30 7.60
C GLN A 155 4.45 -5.08 8.35
N THR A 156 4.98 -3.87 8.09
CA THR A 156 4.52 -2.65 8.78
C THR A 156 3.06 -2.34 8.45
N GLU A 157 2.66 -2.51 7.20
CA GLU A 157 1.29 -2.31 6.76
C GLU A 157 0.34 -3.36 7.36
N ALA A 158 0.76 -4.63 7.41
CA ALA A 158 -0.03 -5.69 8.03
C ALA A 158 -0.28 -5.40 9.52
N GLU A 159 0.74 -4.98 10.26
CA GLU A 159 0.62 -4.59 11.68
C GLU A 159 -0.35 -3.42 11.88
N LEU A 160 -0.33 -2.42 10.98
CA LEU A 160 -1.23 -1.27 11.01
C LEU A 160 -2.68 -1.65 10.70
N LEU A 161 -2.89 -2.53 9.71
CA LEU A 161 -4.22 -2.94 9.27
C LEU A 161 -4.89 -3.90 10.26
N SER A 162 -4.11 -4.81 10.85
CA SER A 162 -4.61 -5.82 11.80
C SER A 162 -4.58 -5.35 13.27
N ASP A 163 -3.91 -4.24 13.57
CA ASP A 163 -3.64 -3.77 14.94
C ASP A 163 -2.89 -4.81 15.82
N ILE A 164 -2.16 -5.73 15.18
CA ILE A 164 -1.37 -6.78 15.85
C ILE A 164 0.09 -6.58 15.49
N THR A 165 0.96 -6.44 16.50
CA THR A 165 2.41 -6.42 16.28
C THR A 165 2.90 -7.82 15.94
N ILE A 166 3.65 -7.96 14.84
CA ILE A 166 4.15 -9.24 14.36
C ILE A 166 5.57 -9.42 14.90
N THR A 167 5.73 -10.37 15.82
CA THR A 167 7.03 -10.69 16.45
C THR A 167 7.53 -12.11 16.11
N ASP A 168 6.64 -12.98 15.63
CA ASP A 168 6.88 -14.38 15.29
C ASP A 168 5.75 -14.92 14.38
N LEU A 169 5.79 -16.21 14.04
CA LEU A 169 4.76 -16.84 13.20
C LEU A 169 3.38 -16.94 13.87
N ASN A 170 3.30 -16.99 15.21
CA ASN A 170 2.02 -17.07 15.93
C ASN A 170 1.28 -15.72 15.89
N SER A 171 1.99 -14.63 16.22
CA SER A 171 1.48 -13.27 16.10
C SER A 171 1.16 -12.90 14.64
N LEU A 172 1.94 -13.40 13.67
CA LEU A 172 1.59 -13.30 12.26
C LEU A 172 0.28 -14.01 11.92
N ALA A 173 0.12 -15.25 12.39
CA ALA A 173 -1.10 -16.01 12.16
C ALA A 173 -2.33 -15.32 12.78
N ALA A 174 -2.17 -14.69 13.95
CA ALA A 174 -3.19 -13.85 14.57
C ALA A 174 -3.51 -12.60 13.73
N ALA A 175 -2.50 -11.91 13.18
CA ALA A 175 -2.70 -10.79 12.26
C ALA A 175 -3.48 -11.21 11.00
N MET A 176 -3.11 -12.34 10.39
CA MET A 176 -3.81 -12.92 9.24
C MET A 176 -5.27 -13.29 9.58
N GLN A 177 -5.50 -13.86 10.77
CA GLN A 177 -6.85 -14.18 11.26
C GLN A 177 -7.73 -12.92 11.38
N VAL A 178 -7.19 -11.80 11.89
CA VAL A 178 -7.92 -10.52 11.93
C VAL A 178 -8.26 -10.03 10.53
N LEU A 179 -7.31 -10.08 9.59
CA LEU A 179 -7.54 -9.66 8.20
C LEU A 179 -8.65 -10.49 7.53
N HIS A 180 -8.63 -11.81 7.71
CA HIS A 180 -9.65 -12.69 7.14
C HIS A 180 -11.01 -12.61 7.85
N LYS A 181 -11.06 -12.48 9.17
CA LYS A 181 -12.31 -12.56 9.94
C LYS A 181 -12.98 -11.21 10.14
N THR A 182 -12.24 -10.19 10.54
CA THR A 182 -12.78 -8.85 10.79
C THR A 182 -13.13 -8.13 9.48
N TYR A 183 -12.21 -8.22 8.52
CA TYR A 183 -12.31 -7.53 7.24
C TYR A 183 -12.74 -8.42 6.08
N GLN A 184 -12.99 -9.72 6.31
CA GLN A 184 -13.50 -10.65 5.30
C GLN A 184 -12.64 -10.72 4.03
N VAL A 185 -11.35 -10.38 4.13
CA VAL A 185 -10.43 -10.40 2.98
C VAL A 185 -10.21 -11.85 2.56
N PRO A 186 -10.48 -12.25 1.31
CA PRO A 186 -10.30 -13.63 0.87
C PRO A 186 -8.83 -14.06 0.82
N HIS A 187 -7.97 -13.20 0.25
CA HIS A 187 -6.56 -13.48 0.03
C HIS A 187 -5.66 -12.40 0.64
N VAL A 188 -4.59 -12.82 1.32
CA VAL A 188 -3.59 -11.91 1.88
C VAL A 188 -2.21 -12.42 1.52
N ILE A 189 -1.33 -11.55 1.04
CA ILE A 189 0.10 -11.83 0.94
C ILE A 189 0.87 -10.77 1.72
N ILE A 190 1.59 -11.19 2.77
CA ILE A 190 2.60 -10.34 3.38
C ILE A 190 3.86 -10.41 2.52
N THR A 191 4.13 -9.32 1.78
CA THR A 191 5.10 -9.27 0.67
C THR A 191 6.56 -9.30 1.11
N SER A 192 6.85 -8.96 2.37
CA SER A 192 8.19 -9.08 2.93
C SER A 192 8.18 -9.19 4.45
N LEU A 193 8.78 -10.26 4.96
CA LEU A 193 9.08 -10.50 6.37
C LEU A 193 10.56 -10.89 6.51
N ARG A 194 11.21 -10.39 7.55
CA ARG A 194 12.56 -10.82 7.92
C ARG A 194 12.47 -11.76 9.12
N LEU A 195 12.71 -13.04 8.88
CA LEU A 195 12.72 -14.08 9.91
C LEU A 195 14.16 -14.46 10.27
N THR A 196 14.41 -14.65 11.56
CA THR A 196 15.61 -15.33 12.06
C THR A 196 15.49 -16.84 11.82
N ARG A 197 16.58 -17.57 12.05
CA ARG A 197 16.59 -19.04 11.92
C ARG A 197 15.56 -19.75 12.81
N ASP A 198 15.22 -19.14 13.95
CA ASP A 198 14.23 -19.67 14.90
C ASP A 198 12.80 -19.16 14.62
N ASN A 199 12.55 -18.66 13.40
CA ASN A 199 11.26 -18.10 12.97
C ASN A 199 10.77 -16.91 13.82
N GLN A 200 11.66 -16.20 14.51
CA GLN A 200 11.33 -14.91 15.11
C GLN A 200 11.43 -13.82 14.04
N THR A 201 10.52 -12.85 14.08
CA THR A 201 10.58 -11.74 13.13
C THR A 201 11.50 -10.65 13.68
N VAL A 202 12.16 -9.91 12.79
CA VAL A 202 12.77 -8.64 13.20
C VAL A 202 11.66 -7.61 13.30
N PRO A 203 11.45 -6.97 14.47
CA PRO A 203 10.40 -5.99 14.64
C PRO A 203 10.50 -4.89 13.58
N SER A 204 9.37 -4.56 12.96
CA SER A 204 9.32 -3.45 12.00
C SER A 204 9.62 -2.11 12.70
N ARG A 205 9.29 -2.02 14.00
CA ARG A 205 9.53 -0.87 14.89
C ARG A 205 10.54 -1.24 15.98
N THR A 206 11.48 -0.34 16.27
CA THR A 206 12.27 -0.44 17.51
C THR A 206 11.33 -0.24 18.70
N PRO A 207 11.32 -1.12 19.73
CA PRO A 207 10.46 -0.92 20.89
C PRO A 207 10.71 0.46 21.49
N SER A 208 9.68 1.30 21.54
CA SER A 208 9.77 2.52 22.35
C SER A 208 9.97 2.08 23.79
N ARG A 209 11.05 2.53 24.43
CA ARG A 209 11.30 2.26 25.84
C ARG A 209 10.03 2.63 26.60
N ALA A 210 9.39 1.64 27.23
CA ALA A 210 8.15 1.84 27.98
C ALA A 210 8.33 3.05 28.90
N ALA A 211 7.35 3.96 28.87
CA ALA A 211 7.25 5.01 29.88
C ALA A 211 7.23 4.32 31.25
N SER A 212 8.29 4.56 32.02
CA SER A 212 8.40 4.06 33.38
C SER A 212 7.21 4.55 34.21
N ASN A 213 6.57 3.61 34.92
CA ASN A 213 5.45 3.82 35.83
C ASN A 213 5.61 5.03 36.76
N PRO A 214 4.49 5.62 37.23
CA PRO A 214 4.50 6.80 38.09
C PRO A 214 4.85 6.40 39.52
N ALA A 215 5.87 7.03 40.10
CA ALA A 215 6.14 6.96 41.52
C ALA A 215 6.08 8.37 42.13
N SER A 216 5.04 8.56 42.94
CA SER A 216 5.00 9.34 44.19
C SER A 216 5.74 10.67 44.25
N ALA A 217 4.99 11.77 44.24
CA ALA A 217 5.38 12.99 44.96
C ALA A 217 4.15 13.58 45.65
N THR A 218 4.11 13.38 46.97
CA THR A 218 3.26 14.02 47.95
C THR A 218 3.47 15.54 47.98
N ALA A 219 2.39 16.25 48.32
CA ALA A 219 2.24 17.70 48.34
C ALA A 219 3.14 18.45 49.34
N SER A 220 3.50 19.70 48.99
CA SER A 220 3.43 20.85 49.91
C SER A 220 3.46 22.20 49.15
N SER A 221 2.29 22.83 49.08
CA SER A 221 1.96 24.25 49.40
C SER A 221 2.79 25.45 48.92
N GLN A 222 2.03 26.41 48.36
CA GLN A 222 2.13 27.89 48.43
C GLN A 222 3.17 28.56 47.52
N GLN A 223 2.90 29.59 46.71
CA GLN A 223 2.02 30.75 46.90
C GLN A 223 1.64 31.37 45.52
N THR A 224 0.37 31.71 45.33
CA THR A 224 -0.11 32.75 44.37
C THR A 224 0.06 34.14 45.02
N PRO A 225 0.00 35.26 44.27
CA PRO A 225 -1.31 35.89 44.01
C PRO A 225 -1.43 36.50 42.58
N SER A 226 -2.55 36.25 41.89
CA SER A 226 -3.68 37.18 41.66
C SER A 226 -3.38 38.22 40.56
N GLU A 227 -4.27 38.62 39.67
CA GLU A 227 -5.72 38.70 39.76
C GLU A 227 -6.32 38.86 38.35
N SER A 228 -7.57 38.41 38.23
CA SER A 228 -8.40 38.27 37.03
C SER A 228 -9.35 39.50 36.89
N PRO A 229 -10.55 39.44 36.25
CA PRO A 229 -10.98 38.93 34.93
C PRO A 229 -11.94 39.93 34.20
N PHE A 230 -12.67 39.41 33.19
CA PHE A 230 -14.03 39.78 32.73
C PHE A 230 -14.12 40.80 31.57
N LEU A 231 -15.09 40.79 30.65
CA LEU A 231 -16.28 39.97 30.33
C LEU A 231 -16.70 40.37 28.89
N ASN A 232 -17.30 39.44 28.13
CA ASN A 232 -18.16 39.71 26.96
C ASN A 232 -19.43 40.51 27.41
N PRO A 233 -20.18 41.26 26.56
CA PRO A 233 -20.95 40.63 25.46
C PRO A 233 -21.38 41.50 24.23
N GLU A 234 -21.88 40.76 23.22
CA GLU A 234 -23.07 41.01 22.38
C GLU A 234 -23.22 42.21 21.39
N THR A 235 -23.40 41.80 20.12
CA THR A 235 -24.51 42.12 19.19
C THR A 235 -24.49 43.35 18.26
N THR A 236 -25.00 43.04 17.06
CA THR A 236 -25.66 43.88 16.02
C THR A 236 -24.83 44.44 14.85
N ASN A 237 -25.11 43.83 13.69
CA ASN A 237 -25.09 44.36 12.31
C ASN A 237 -25.87 45.69 12.20
N PRO A 238 -25.68 46.57 11.17
CA PRO A 238 -26.05 46.22 9.79
C PRO A 238 -25.31 46.89 8.61
N SER A 239 -25.41 46.20 7.47
CA SER A 239 -25.71 46.59 6.07
C SER A 239 -25.42 47.98 5.48
N SER A 240 -25.22 47.91 4.15
CA SER A 240 -25.58 48.86 3.07
C SER A 240 -24.43 49.76 2.56
N ILE A 241 -24.20 50.10 1.28
CA ILE A 241 -24.67 49.79 -0.10
C ILE A 241 -24.14 51.00 -0.98
N LEU A 242 -24.06 50.87 -2.32
CA LEU A 242 -23.95 51.93 -3.39
C LEU A 242 -22.59 52.67 -3.55
N THR A 243 -22.05 53.10 -4.71
CA THR A 243 -22.26 52.92 -6.18
C THR A 243 -21.20 53.77 -6.94
N SER A 244 -20.92 53.39 -8.21
CA SER A 244 -20.56 54.24 -9.39
C SER A 244 -19.25 55.09 -9.31
N THR A 245 -18.46 55.38 -10.35
CA THR A 245 -18.76 55.76 -11.75
C THR A 245 -17.43 55.87 -12.54
N THR A 246 -17.41 55.55 -13.84
CA THR A 246 -16.41 55.97 -14.88
C THR A 246 -16.75 57.39 -15.44
N PRO A 247 -16.04 58.07 -16.41
CA PRO A 247 -15.02 57.62 -17.41
C PRO A 247 -13.89 58.63 -17.87
N SER A 248 -13.07 58.17 -18.83
CA SER A 248 -12.45 58.88 -20.00
C SER A 248 -11.06 59.57 -19.93
N GLY A 249 -10.24 59.37 -20.98
CA GLY A 249 -9.05 60.19 -21.33
C GLY A 249 -7.96 59.46 -22.15
N GLN A 250 -7.51 60.04 -23.27
CA GLN A 250 -6.73 59.42 -24.37
C GLN A 250 -5.19 59.58 -24.32
N ARG A 251 -4.49 58.64 -25.03
CA ARG A 251 -3.31 58.78 -25.97
C ARG A 251 -1.84 58.49 -25.54
N THR A 252 -1.24 57.61 -26.36
CA THR A 252 0.13 57.51 -26.95
C THR A 252 1.28 56.78 -26.23
N PRO A 253 2.24 56.18 -26.99
CA PRO A 253 2.80 54.86 -26.71
C PRO A 253 4.28 54.89 -26.26
N SER A 254 4.71 53.89 -25.50
CA SER A 254 6.10 53.42 -25.46
C SER A 254 6.22 52.21 -24.53
N ASP A 255 7.13 51.33 -24.92
CA ASP A 255 7.87 50.36 -24.11
C ASP A 255 7.09 49.28 -23.36
N SER A 256 7.29 48.05 -23.83
CA SER A 256 6.92 46.82 -23.14
C SER A 256 7.60 46.71 -21.77
N PRO A 257 6.83 46.55 -20.68
CA PRO A 257 7.36 46.01 -19.45
C PRO A 257 6.94 44.55 -19.31
N ARG A 258 7.89 43.76 -18.78
CA ARG A 258 7.70 42.39 -18.31
C ARG A 258 6.45 42.31 -17.43
N LEU A 259 5.53 41.41 -17.79
CA LEU A 259 4.42 41.03 -16.92
C LEU A 259 4.99 40.24 -15.74
N ASN A 260 4.99 40.88 -14.57
CA ASN A 260 4.94 40.20 -13.29
C ASN A 260 3.54 39.56 -13.17
N ALA A 261 3.50 38.24 -12.93
CA ALA A 261 2.33 37.58 -12.40
C ALA A 261 2.58 37.32 -10.91
N GLU A 262 2.11 38.24 -10.07
CA GLU A 262 1.74 37.90 -8.70
C GLU A 262 0.46 37.06 -8.79
N THR A 263 0.55 35.79 -8.39
CA THR A 263 -0.61 35.05 -7.87
C THR A 263 -0.19 34.40 -6.58
N SER A 264 -0.81 34.89 -5.52
CA SER A 264 -0.62 34.52 -4.13
C SER A 264 -0.83 33.04 -3.90
N HIS A 265 0.16 32.45 -3.24
CA HIS A 265 0.06 31.22 -2.46
C HIS A 265 -0.99 31.35 -1.34
N PRO A 266 -1.53 30.22 -0.87
CA PRO A 266 -1.02 29.72 0.40
C PRO A 266 -0.49 28.29 0.26
N SER A 267 0.83 28.18 0.40
CA SER A 267 1.56 26.96 0.70
C SER A 267 1.47 26.70 2.20
N SER A 268 0.79 25.62 2.60
CA SER A 268 0.93 25.07 3.96
C SER A 268 1.43 23.64 3.86
N TRP A 269 2.72 23.50 3.57
CA TRP A 269 3.48 22.40 4.14
C TRP A 269 3.91 22.84 5.53
N ALA A 270 3.55 22.06 6.55
CA ALA A 270 4.15 22.21 7.86
C ALA A 270 5.64 21.83 7.75
N THR A 271 6.50 22.84 7.57
CA THR A 271 7.95 22.67 7.60
C THR A 271 8.37 22.40 9.05
N SER A 272 8.58 21.12 9.39
CA SER A 272 9.48 20.78 10.49
C SER A 272 10.90 21.22 10.14
N PRO A 273 11.72 21.70 11.09
CA PRO A 273 13.11 22.07 10.81
C PRO A 273 13.88 20.87 10.25
N PRO A 274 14.92 21.09 9.42
CA PRO A 274 15.67 20.00 8.81
C PRO A 274 16.25 19.11 9.91
N SER A 275 15.67 17.93 10.08
CA SER A 275 16.28 16.87 10.85
C SER A 275 17.64 16.58 10.21
N LYS A 276 18.68 16.43 11.04
CA LYS A 276 20.02 16.04 10.57
C LYS A 276 19.86 14.90 9.56
N PRO A 277 20.61 14.91 8.43
CA PRO A 277 20.55 13.83 7.47
C PRO A 277 20.75 12.53 8.24
N SER A 278 19.70 11.73 8.29
CA SER A 278 19.83 10.36 8.78
C SER A 278 20.88 9.72 7.89
N PRO A 279 21.90 9.05 8.44
CA PRO A 279 22.79 8.26 7.60
C PRO A 279 21.93 7.36 6.71
N PRO A 280 22.37 7.05 5.47
CA PRO A 280 21.69 6.00 4.70
C PRO A 280 21.52 4.81 5.63
N PRO A 281 20.36 4.13 5.65
CA PRO A 281 20.21 2.93 6.46
C PRO A 281 21.42 2.06 6.17
N GLN A 282 22.33 1.96 7.14
CA GLN A 282 23.39 0.99 7.06
C GLN A 282 22.63 -0.33 6.96
N PRO A 283 22.95 -1.20 5.99
CA PRO A 283 22.34 -2.51 6.02
C PRO A 283 22.75 -3.10 7.36
N LEU A 284 21.80 -3.16 8.29
CA LEU A 284 21.83 -4.06 9.41
C LEU A 284 21.76 -5.43 8.76
N ILE A 285 22.88 -5.88 8.19
CA ILE A 285 23.13 -7.29 7.93
C ILE A 285 23.31 -7.85 9.32
N ASN A 286 22.19 -8.05 10.01
CA ASN A 286 22.16 -8.96 11.13
C ASN A 286 22.62 -10.28 10.51
N LYS A 287 23.78 -10.78 10.91
CA LYS A 287 24.41 -11.99 10.33
C LYS A 287 23.52 -13.24 10.43
N GLU A 288 22.37 -13.11 11.07
CA GLU A 288 21.35 -14.14 11.28
C GLU A 288 20.24 -14.15 10.21
N ILE A 289 20.08 -13.08 9.42
CA ILE A 289 19.01 -12.96 8.42
C ILE A 289 19.60 -13.18 7.03
N GLU A 290 19.37 -14.38 6.50
CA GLU A 290 19.84 -14.76 5.16
C GLU A 290 18.75 -14.61 4.10
N ASN A 291 17.47 -14.58 4.51
CA ASN A 291 16.32 -14.62 3.62
C ASN A 291 15.31 -13.50 3.90
N ILE A 292 14.59 -13.09 2.86
CA ILE A 292 13.29 -12.44 2.94
C ILE A 292 12.22 -13.51 2.71
N THR A 293 11.26 -13.60 3.63
CA THR A 293 10.15 -14.54 3.57
C THR A 293 8.88 -13.84 3.12
N ILE A 294 8.13 -14.49 2.22
CA ILE A 294 6.76 -14.12 1.89
C ILE A 294 5.82 -15.11 2.57
N ILE A 295 4.76 -14.60 3.20
CA ILE A 295 3.69 -15.42 3.77
C ILE A 295 2.39 -15.09 3.05
N GLY A 296 1.78 -16.07 2.40
CA GLY A 296 0.48 -15.93 1.78
C GLY A 296 -0.59 -16.72 2.52
N SER A 297 -1.84 -16.30 2.37
CA SER A 297 -3.00 -16.94 2.97
C SER A 297 -4.22 -16.81 2.08
N THR A 298 -4.98 -17.90 1.95
CA THR A 298 -6.35 -17.86 1.45
C THR A 298 -7.28 -18.33 2.55
N ALA A 299 -8.26 -17.50 2.92
CA ALA A 299 -9.24 -17.85 3.94
C ALA A 299 -9.97 -19.17 3.59
N THR A 300 -10.27 -19.96 4.61
CA THR A 300 -11.31 -21.00 4.53
C THR A 300 -12.71 -20.37 4.46
N SER A 301 -13.74 -21.19 4.29
CA SER A 301 -15.13 -20.76 4.33
C SER A 301 -15.54 -20.14 5.68
N ASP A 302 -14.91 -20.54 6.79
CA ASP A 302 -15.09 -20.01 8.15
C ASP A 302 -14.05 -18.92 8.53
N HIS A 303 -13.38 -18.32 7.54
CA HIS A 303 -12.42 -17.22 7.71
C HIS A 303 -11.16 -17.56 8.52
N LYS A 304 -10.77 -18.84 8.61
CA LYS A 304 -9.49 -19.26 9.17
C LYS A 304 -8.36 -19.12 8.15
N PRO A 305 -7.14 -18.72 8.58
CA PRO A 305 -6.00 -18.57 7.68
C PRO A 305 -5.50 -19.93 7.18
N ARG A 306 -5.15 -20.01 5.89
CA ARG A 306 -4.40 -21.14 5.31
C ARG A 306 -3.05 -20.66 4.83
N LEU A 307 -2.07 -20.73 5.72
CA LEU A 307 -0.78 -20.09 5.54
C LEU A 307 0.18 -20.97 4.72
N PHE A 308 0.83 -20.34 3.74
CA PHE A 308 2.02 -20.88 3.07
C PHE A 308 3.15 -19.85 3.10
N ARG A 309 4.39 -20.33 2.97
CA ARG A 309 5.60 -19.51 2.92
C ARG A 309 6.51 -19.86 1.75
N ILE A 310 7.22 -18.85 1.26
CA ILE A 310 8.36 -19.01 0.35
C ILE A 310 9.49 -18.12 0.86
N ASP A 311 10.67 -18.71 1.03
CA ASP A 311 11.87 -17.97 1.44
C ASP A 311 12.69 -17.65 0.20
N THR A 312 13.18 -16.41 0.14
CA THR A 312 14.05 -15.94 -0.94
C THR A 312 15.32 -15.34 -0.35
N PRO A 313 16.47 -15.46 -1.02
CA PRO A 313 17.70 -14.84 -0.53
C PRO A 313 17.55 -13.32 -0.38
N LEU A 314 18.07 -12.79 0.72
CA LEU A 314 18.19 -11.35 0.89
C LEU A 314 19.33 -10.84 -0.01
N LEU A 315 18.99 -9.99 -0.98
CA LEU A 315 19.97 -9.34 -1.84
C LEU A 315 20.52 -8.07 -1.16
N PRO A 316 21.84 -7.79 -1.24
CA PRO A 316 22.48 -6.71 -0.50
C PRO A 316 22.32 -5.34 -1.18
N LEU A 317 21.15 -5.05 -1.72
CA LEU A 317 20.83 -3.80 -2.40
C LEU A 317 19.41 -3.34 -2.09
N PHE A 318 19.23 -2.03 -2.07
CA PHE A 318 17.90 -1.43 -2.10
C PHE A 318 17.44 -1.30 -3.55
N PHE A 319 16.22 -1.75 -3.81
CA PHE A 319 15.57 -1.65 -5.12
C PHE A 319 14.30 -0.84 -4.96
N SER A 320 14.09 0.13 -5.86
CA SER A 320 12.81 0.83 -5.95
C SER A 320 11.86 0.05 -6.87
N GLY A 321 10.57 0.01 -6.51
CA GLY A 321 9.53 -0.61 -7.33
C GLY A 321 9.38 -2.12 -7.20
N THR A 322 9.99 -2.75 -6.17
CA THR A 322 9.81 -4.19 -5.92
C THR A 322 8.38 -4.54 -5.54
N GLY A 323 7.70 -3.71 -4.74
CA GLY A 323 6.28 -3.86 -4.44
C GLY A 323 5.41 -3.76 -5.69
N ASP A 324 5.64 -2.72 -6.51
CA ASP A 324 4.92 -2.53 -7.78
C ASP A 324 5.14 -3.71 -8.76
N MET A 325 6.36 -4.26 -8.82
CA MET A 325 6.66 -5.43 -9.63
C MET A 325 5.97 -6.70 -9.06
N PHE A 326 5.95 -6.86 -7.74
CA PHE A 326 5.28 -7.99 -7.07
C PHE A 326 3.78 -7.97 -7.35
N SER A 327 3.12 -6.83 -7.14
CA SER A 327 1.68 -6.69 -7.37
C SER A 327 1.30 -6.89 -8.84
N ALA A 328 2.07 -6.30 -9.76
CA ALA A 328 1.86 -6.44 -11.19
C ALA A 328 2.09 -7.87 -11.73
N LEU A 329 3.08 -8.59 -11.21
CA LEU A 329 3.29 -10.00 -11.56
C LEU A 329 2.21 -10.90 -10.96
N THR A 330 1.71 -10.58 -9.76
CA THR A 330 0.75 -11.42 -9.03
C THR A 330 -0.54 -11.62 -9.82
N ILE A 331 -1.03 -10.57 -10.50
CA ILE A 331 -2.28 -10.61 -11.28
C ILE A 331 -2.29 -11.68 -12.37
N PRO A 332 -1.46 -11.59 -13.43
CA PRO A 332 -1.45 -12.56 -14.51
C PRO A 332 -1.07 -13.97 -14.02
N ARG A 333 -0.21 -14.08 -13.00
CA ARG A 333 0.19 -15.37 -12.42
C ARG A 333 -0.92 -16.02 -11.62
N LEU A 334 -1.75 -15.24 -10.94
CA LEU A 334 -2.93 -15.74 -10.24
C LEU A 334 -3.98 -16.21 -11.24
N ILE A 335 -4.25 -15.42 -12.29
CA ILE A 335 -5.17 -15.82 -13.37
C ILE A 335 -4.71 -17.15 -13.99
N GLU A 336 -3.45 -17.24 -14.39
CA GLU A 336 -2.84 -18.47 -14.92
C GLU A 336 -3.04 -19.66 -13.95
N ALA A 337 -2.77 -19.47 -12.65
CA ALA A 337 -2.91 -20.52 -11.65
C ALA A 337 -4.38 -20.93 -11.39
N VAL A 338 -5.32 -19.98 -11.45
CA VAL A 338 -6.76 -20.24 -11.31
C VAL A 338 -7.28 -21.05 -12.49
N HIS A 339 -6.88 -20.69 -13.71
CA HIS A 339 -7.27 -21.40 -14.93
C HIS A 339 -6.61 -22.77 -15.07
N ALA A 340 -5.40 -22.94 -14.53
CA ALA A 340 -4.71 -24.23 -14.48
C ALA A 340 -5.13 -25.12 -13.29
N SER A 341 -5.98 -24.61 -12.39
CA SER A 341 -6.41 -25.34 -11.20
C SER A 341 -7.18 -26.61 -11.55
N SER A 342 -6.95 -27.69 -10.80
CA SER A 342 -7.78 -28.90 -10.84
C SER A 342 -9.17 -28.70 -10.24
N THR A 343 -9.39 -27.59 -9.51
CA THR A 343 -10.70 -27.27 -8.94
C THR A 343 -11.69 -26.88 -10.04
N PRO A 344 -12.82 -27.59 -10.19
CA PRO A 344 -13.80 -27.29 -11.23
C PRO A 344 -14.34 -25.86 -11.11
N HIS A 345 -14.34 -25.15 -12.24
CA HIS A 345 -14.90 -23.80 -12.41
C HIS A 345 -14.42 -22.76 -11.37
N LEU A 346 -13.16 -22.85 -10.93
CA LEU A 346 -12.63 -21.94 -9.90
C LEU A 346 -12.69 -20.46 -10.33
N ALA A 347 -12.45 -20.16 -11.60
CA ALA A 347 -12.55 -18.80 -12.16
C ALA A 347 -13.97 -18.20 -12.05
N SER A 348 -15.01 -19.02 -11.88
CA SER A 348 -16.40 -18.59 -11.71
C SER A 348 -16.84 -18.53 -10.25
N LYS A 349 -15.94 -18.77 -9.29
CA LYS A 349 -16.23 -18.65 -7.87
C LYS A 349 -15.95 -17.22 -7.38
N PRO A 350 -16.71 -16.70 -6.41
CA PRO A 350 -16.39 -15.43 -5.75
C PRO A 350 -14.93 -15.39 -5.30
N SER A 351 -14.24 -14.32 -5.65
CA SER A 351 -12.83 -14.08 -5.30
C SER A 351 -11.89 -15.22 -5.69
N TRP A 352 -12.26 -16.11 -6.62
CA TRP A 352 -11.47 -17.31 -6.98
C TRP A 352 -11.03 -18.16 -5.77
N ARG A 353 -11.81 -18.13 -4.69
CA ARG A 353 -11.46 -18.82 -3.43
C ARG A 353 -11.54 -20.33 -3.61
N SER A 354 -10.42 -21.00 -3.31
CA SER A 354 -10.32 -22.47 -3.37
C SER A 354 -11.14 -23.13 -2.24
N PRO A 355 -11.75 -24.31 -2.48
CA PRO A 355 -12.37 -25.14 -1.44
C PRO A 355 -11.45 -25.39 -0.24
N ASP A 356 -12.03 -25.65 0.93
CA ASP A 356 -11.30 -25.75 2.20
C ASP A 356 -10.39 -26.97 2.30
N ASP A 357 -10.66 -28.02 1.52
CA ASP A 357 -9.87 -29.24 1.42
C ASP A 357 -8.60 -29.08 0.56
N VAL A 358 -8.45 -27.97 -0.17
CA VAL A 358 -7.23 -27.67 -0.93
C VAL A 358 -6.11 -27.20 0.02
N PRO A 359 -4.94 -27.87 0.06
CA PRO A 359 -3.81 -27.50 0.90
C PRO A 359 -3.26 -26.10 0.59
N ALA A 360 -2.74 -25.41 1.62
CA ALA A 360 -2.29 -24.01 1.48
C ALA A 360 -1.13 -23.81 0.50
N ASP A 361 -0.30 -24.83 0.27
CA ASP A 361 0.81 -24.83 -0.70
C ASP A 361 0.39 -25.26 -2.12
N GLU A 362 -0.88 -25.65 -2.29
CA GLU A 362 -1.48 -26.07 -3.56
C GLU A 362 -2.52 -25.10 -4.11
N ILE A 363 -3.04 -24.18 -3.29
CA ILE A 363 -3.94 -23.11 -3.76
C ILE A 363 -3.29 -22.27 -4.87
N PRO A 364 -4.10 -21.69 -5.80
CA PRO A 364 -3.58 -20.86 -6.88
C PRO A 364 -2.69 -19.70 -6.43
N LEU A 365 -3.02 -19.08 -5.29
CA LEU A 365 -2.23 -17.99 -4.71
C LEU A 365 -0.77 -18.41 -4.44
N ALA A 366 -0.56 -19.65 -3.95
CA ALA A 366 0.77 -20.19 -3.68
C ALA A 366 1.54 -20.46 -4.98
N LYS A 367 0.87 -21.01 -6.00
CA LYS A 367 1.48 -21.26 -7.32
C LYS A 367 1.82 -19.96 -8.05
N ALA A 368 0.98 -18.94 -7.91
CA ALA A 368 1.24 -17.60 -8.41
C ALA A 368 2.49 -17.00 -7.76
N CYS A 369 2.56 -17.00 -6.42
CA CYS A 369 3.72 -16.50 -5.67
C CYS A 369 5.03 -17.20 -6.05
N GLN A 370 5.01 -18.51 -6.32
CA GLN A 370 6.18 -19.24 -6.80
C GLN A 370 6.73 -18.64 -8.10
N LYS A 371 5.88 -18.40 -9.11
CA LYS A 371 6.28 -17.80 -10.39
C LYS A 371 6.70 -16.33 -10.22
N VAL A 372 5.96 -15.56 -9.41
CA VAL A 372 6.30 -14.16 -9.11
C VAL A 372 7.72 -14.07 -8.53
N LEU A 373 8.01 -14.86 -7.49
CA LEU A 373 9.30 -14.83 -6.81
C LEU A 373 10.44 -15.32 -7.70
N ALA A 374 10.20 -16.31 -8.54
CA ALA A 374 11.17 -16.77 -9.52
C ALA A 374 11.57 -15.68 -10.52
N SER A 375 10.59 -14.99 -11.12
CA SER A 375 10.85 -13.83 -11.99
C SER A 375 11.61 -12.74 -11.24
N MET A 376 11.11 -12.33 -10.08
CA MET A 376 11.72 -11.24 -9.32
C MET A 376 13.15 -11.55 -8.89
N GLN A 377 13.42 -12.75 -8.37
CA GLN A 377 14.76 -13.11 -7.90
C GLN A 377 15.76 -13.19 -9.04
N SER A 378 15.37 -13.68 -10.23
CA SER A 378 16.22 -13.62 -11.42
C SER A 378 16.57 -12.17 -11.77
N ILE A 379 15.56 -11.30 -11.86
CA ILE A 379 15.71 -9.88 -12.23
C ILE A 379 16.59 -9.13 -11.23
N LEU A 380 16.31 -9.30 -9.93
CA LEU A 380 17.01 -8.58 -8.88
C LEU A 380 18.46 -9.07 -8.72
N ALA A 381 18.73 -10.37 -8.94
CA ALA A 381 20.09 -10.89 -8.93
C ALA A 381 20.92 -10.33 -10.10
N GLN A 382 20.39 -10.35 -11.33
CA GLN A 382 21.06 -9.76 -12.50
C GLN A 382 21.26 -8.23 -12.36
N THR A 383 20.27 -7.55 -11.78
CA THR A 383 20.38 -6.12 -11.45
C THR A 383 21.46 -5.88 -10.40
N THR A 384 21.62 -6.78 -9.43
CA THR A 384 22.67 -6.71 -8.41
C THR A 384 24.07 -6.78 -9.02
N GLU A 385 24.30 -7.77 -9.88
CA GLU A 385 25.58 -7.94 -10.58
C GLU A 385 25.92 -6.69 -11.41
N THR A 386 24.95 -6.22 -12.21
CA THR A 386 25.10 -5.01 -13.03
C THR A 386 25.39 -3.78 -12.16
N CYS A 387 24.71 -3.63 -11.02
CA CYS A 387 24.92 -2.53 -10.10
C CYS A 387 26.34 -2.56 -9.51
N GLN A 388 26.81 -3.73 -9.06
CA GLN A 388 28.16 -3.89 -8.51
C GLN A 388 29.24 -3.53 -9.54
N GLU A 389 29.10 -3.96 -10.79
CA GLU A 389 30.03 -3.60 -11.87
C GLU A 389 30.06 -2.09 -12.14
N LYS A 390 28.89 -1.46 -12.28
CA LYS A 390 28.77 -0.01 -12.47
C LYS A 390 29.37 0.77 -11.31
N MET A 391 29.11 0.36 -10.08
CA MET A 391 29.64 1.03 -8.89
C MET A 391 31.16 0.85 -8.74
N LYS A 392 31.71 -0.32 -9.11
CA LYS A 392 33.16 -0.51 -9.18
C LYS A 392 33.81 0.41 -10.20
N ALA A 393 33.21 0.57 -11.38
CA ALA A 393 33.70 1.50 -12.40
C ALA A 393 33.59 2.97 -11.94
N TYR A 394 32.48 3.34 -11.28
CA TYR A 394 32.30 4.66 -10.69
C TYR A 394 33.37 4.96 -9.63
N ASP A 395 33.57 4.06 -8.67
CA ASP A 395 34.53 4.24 -7.58
C ASP A 395 35.97 4.34 -8.13
N ALA A 396 36.32 3.58 -9.17
CA ALA A 396 37.61 3.68 -9.86
C ALA A 396 37.81 5.02 -10.60
N ARG A 397 36.75 5.60 -11.18
CA ARG A 397 36.80 6.91 -11.83
C ARG A 397 36.99 8.03 -10.80
N VAL A 398 36.20 8.01 -9.73
CA VAL A 398 36.31 8.99 -8.64
C VAL A 398 37.69 8.95 -7.97
N ALA A 399 38.29 7.76 -7.83
CA ALA A 399 39.65 7.62 -7.31
C ALA A 399 40.71 8.30 -8.19
N LYS A 400 40.49 8.42 -9.51
CA LYS A 400 41.40 9.11 -10.44
C LYS A 400 41.19 10.62 -10.47
N GLU A 401 39.96 11.09 -10.33
CA GLU A 401 39.60 12.52 -10.40
C GLU A 401 40.00 13.29 -9.12
N GLY A 402 40.30 12.59 -8.01
CA GLY A 402 40.57 13.20 -6.71
C GLY A 402 39.29 13.64 -5.99
N ARG A 403 39.38 13.92 -4.68
CA ARG A 403 38.26 14.44 -3.87
C ARG A 403 38.60 15.83 -3.36
N GLY A 404 37.66 16.75 -3.46
CA GLY A 404 37.77 18.05 -2.79
C GLY A 404 37.86 17.88 -1.27
N GLU A 405 38.54 18.81 -0.61
CA GLU A 405 38.68 18.82 0.85
C GLU A 405 37.55 19.63 1.50
N GLY A 406 37.20 19.28 2.75
CA GLY A 406 36.18 19.99 3.53
C GLY A 406 34.81 19.31 3.52
N LYS A 407 33.94 19.78 4.42
CA LYS A 407 32.63 19.16 4.71
C LYS A 407 31.69 19.20 3.50
N GLU A 408 31.64 20.33 2.80
CA GLU A 408 30.77 20.51 1.62
C GLU A 408 31.15 19.55 0.49
N ALA A 409 32.45 19.38 0.22
CA ALA A 409 32.94 18.45 -0.79
C ALA A 409 32.62 16.98 -0.44
N LEU A 410 32.66 16.61 0.85
CA LEU A 410 32.25 15.28 1.32
C LEU A 410 30.76 15.03 1.13
N GLU A 411 29.91 16.01 1.48
CA GLU A 411 28.46 15.92 1.29
C GLU A 411 28.08 15.83 -0.19
N GLU A 412 28.72 16.63 -1.04
CA GLU A 412 28.54 16.58 -2.48
C GLU A 412 28.99 15.23 -3.06
N SER A 413 30.16 14.72 -2.65
CA SER A 413 30.65 13.40 -3.07
C SER A 413 29.70 12.28 -2.63
N ALA A 414 29.15 12.35 -1.41
CA ALA A 414 28.19 11.38 -0.91
C ALA A 414 26.88 11.44 -1.71
N MET A 415 26.39 12.64 -2.05
CA MET A 415 25.20 12.83 -2.86
C MET A 415 25.40 12.32 -4.30
N ARG A 416 26.54 12.62 -4.93
CA ARG A 416 26.90 12.10 -6.27
C ARG A 416 26.98 10.58 -6.27
N ARG A 417 27.58 9.97 -5.25
CA ARG A 417 27.66 8.50 -5.12
C ARG A 417 26.28 7.89 -4.86
N HIS A 418 25.43 8.54 -4.07
CA HIS A 418 24.04 8.11 -3.85
C HIS A 418 23.26 8.07 -5.16
N ILE A 419 23.32 9.15 -5.95
CA ILE A 419 22.65 9.20 -7.27
C ILE A 419 23.20 8.12 -8.21
N ALA A 420 24.52 7.92 -8.25
CA ALA A 420 25.13 6.86 -9.06
C ALA A 420 24.64 5.47 -8.63
N LEU A 421 24.52 5.23 -7.32
CA LEU A 421 23.99 3.97 -6.79
C LEU A 421 22.53 3.76 -7.18
N MET A 422 21.66 4.77 -7.00
CA MET A 422 20.24 4.67 -7.38
C MET A 422 20.08 4.36 -8.87
N ASN A 423 20.85 5.03 -9.73
CA ASN A 423 20.83 4.76 -11.17
C ASN A 423 21.36 3.36 -11.52
N ALA A 424 22.36 2.87 -10.79
CA ALA A 424 22.95 1.56 -11.01
C ALA A 424 22.04 0.42 -10.52
N SER A 425 21.24 0.65 -9.47
CA SER A 425 20.30 -0.32 -8.87
C SER A 425 18.89 -0.28 -9.46
N GLU A 426 18.66 0.53 -10.50
CA GLU A 426 17.35 0.66 -11.15
C GLU A 426 16.93 -0.66 -11.79
N VAL A 427 15.71 -1.13 -11.50
CA VAL A 427 15.17 -2.37 -12.07
C VAL A 427 14.54 -2.07 -13.44
N ILE A 428 15.36 -2.13 -14.49
CA ILE A 428 14.95 -1.79 -15.87
C ILE A 428 14.17 -2.96 -16.48
N VAL A 429 12.92 -3.15 -16.07
CA VAL A 429 12.09 -4.31 -16.46
C VAL A 429 11.95 -4.59 -17.96
N PRO A 430 12.03 -3.61 -18.90
CA PRO A 430 12.05 -3.94 -20.33
C PRO A 430 13.26 -4.76 -20.79
N ARG A 431 14.32 -4.85 -19.99
CA ARG A 431 15.49 -5.70 -20.27
C ARG A 431 15.29 -7.16 -19.85
N PHE A 432 14.23 -7.46 -19.09
CA PHE A 432 14.00 -8.75 -18.46
C PHE A 432 12.67 -9.39 -18.87
N VAL A 433 12.13 -9.05 -20.05
CA VAL A 433 10.86 -9.61 -20.55
C VAL A 433 10.89 -11.14 -20.55
N LYS A 434 12.03 -11.75 -20.87
CA LYS A 434 12.19 -13.21 -20.82
C LYS A 434 11.92 -13.75 -19.42
N ASP A 435 12.55 -13.20 -18.39
CA ASP A 435 12.39 -13.62 -17.00
C ASP A 435 10.99 -13.30 -16.44
N ILE A 436 10.34 -12.24 -16.97
CA ILE A 436 8.95 -11.90 -16.65
C ILE A 436 8.00 -12.96 -17.20
N VAL A 437 8.18 -13.38 -18.47
CA VAL A 437 7.29 -14.31 -19.18
C VAL A 437 7.56 -15.76 -18.80
N ASP A 438 8.83 -16.16 -18.74
CA ASP A 438 9.31 -17.51 -18.47
C ASP A 438 10.29 -17.53 -17.27
N PRO A 439 9.76 -17.55 -16.03
CA PRO A 439 10.55 -17.53 -14.81
C PRO A 439 11.46 -18.77 -14.68
N PRO A 440 12.77 -18.59 -14.42
CA PRO A 440 13.69 -19.71 -14.21
C PRO A 440 13.56 -20.31 -12.80
N ASP A 441 14.14 -21.49 -12.59
CA ASP A 441 14.39 -22.09 -11.27
C ASP A 441 13.16 -22.21 -10.34
N LEU A 442 11.97 -22.48 -10.89
CA LEU A 442 10.71 -22.55 -10.14
C LEU A 442 10.78 -23.44 -8.89
N GLU A 443 11.48 -24.58 -8.96
CA GLU A 443 11.62 -25.53 -7.85
C GLU A 443 12.26 -24.89 -6.59
N ARG A 444 13.11 -23.88 -6.76
CA ARG A 444 13.71 -23.14 -5.64
C ARG A 444 12.68 -22.38 -4.81
N PHE A 445 11.57 -22.00 -5.44
CA PHE A 445 10.53 -21.15 -4.86
C PHE A 445 9.27 -21.94 -4.50
N ARG A 446 9.40 -23.26 -4.32
CA ARG A 446 8.28 -24.13 -3.95
C ARG A 446 7.64 -23.66 -2.63
N PRO A 447 6.32 -23.41 -2.59
CA PRO A 447 5.61 -23.06 -1.37
C PRO A 447 5.71 -24.17 -0.32
N ARG A 448 5.74 -23.77 0.96
CA ARG A 448 5.70 -24.68 2.10
C ARG A 448 4.59 -24.28 3.06
N LEU A 449 3.92 -25.25 3.66
CA LEU A 449 2.91 -25.02 4.69
C LEU A 449 3.51 -24.33 5.93
N VAL A 450 2.67 -23.52 6.60
CA VAL A 450 2.96 -22.90 7.90
C VAL A 450 1.87 -23.37 8.86
N GLU A 451 2.28 -24.14 9.87
CA GLU A 451 1.37 -24.87 10.76
C GLU A 451 0.69 -23.96 11.80
N GLU A 452 1.33 -22.86 12.17
CA GLU A 452 0.83 -21.87 13.14
C GLU A 452 -0.55 -21.30 12.74
N GLY A 453 -0.87 -21.28 11.44
CA GLY A 453 -2.20 -20.90 10.96
C GLY A 453 -3.33 -21.80 11.46
N ARG A 454 -3.05 -23.06 11.81
CA ARG A 454 -4.04 -24.02 12.34
C ARG A 454 -4.29 -23.85 13.84
N ASN A 455 -3.40 -23.15 14.55
CA ASN A 455 -3.39 -23.05 16.01
C ASN A 455 -3.83 -21.67 16.52
N VAL A 456 -4.41 -20.83 15.66
CA VAL A 456 -4.89 -19.50 16.07
C VAL A 456 -6.15 -19.67 16.92
N PRO A 457 -6.22 -19.09 18.13
CA PRO A 457 -7.42 -19.15 18.97
C PRO A 457 -8.65 -18.55 18.26
N GLU A 458 -9.82 -19.16 18.43
CA GLU A 458 -11.03 -18.76 17.69
C GLU A 458 -11.51 -17.34 18.07
N GLU A 459 -11.17 -16.87 19.26
CA GLU A 459 -11.46 -15.52 19.73
C GLU A 459 -10.71 -14.41 18.98
N VAL A 460 -9.59 -14.72 18.33
CA VAL A 460 -8.80 -13.71 17.59
C VAL A 460 -9.60 -13.18 16.40
N GLY A 461 -9.74 -11.85 16.33
CA GLY A 461 -10.55 -11.19 15.30
C GLY A 461 -12.06 -11.31 15.51
N SER A 462 -12.52 -11.88 16.62
CA SER A 462 -13.93 -11.75 17.02
C SER A 462 -14.19 -10.32 17.48
N LYS A 463 -15.30 -9.73 17.05
CA LYS A 463 -15.74 -8.41 17.52
C LYS A 463 -16.50 -8.60 18.83
N GLU A 464 -16.02 -8.01 19.93
CA GLU A 464 -16.84 -7.88 21.14
C GLU A 464 -17.77 -6.67 20.99
N PRO A 465 -19.06 -6.80 21.35
CA PRO A 465 -19.95 -5.65 21.48
C PRO A 465 -19.39 -4.66 22.50
N ASP A 466 -19.59 -3.36 22.29
CA ASP A 466 -19.22 -2.36 23.28
C ASP A 466 -20.10 -2.44 24.55
N GLN A 467 -19.83 -1.57 25.53
CA GLN A 467 -20.60 -1.51 26.79
C GLN A 467 -22.10 -1.21 26.59
N LEU A 468 -22.50 -0.80 25.39
CA LEU A 468 -23.89 -0.53 24.99
C LEU A 468 -24.48 -1.66 24.12
N LYS A 469 -23.80 -2.81 24.01
CA LYS A 469 -24.16 -3.96 23.14
C LYS A 469 -24.21 -3.62 21.66
N VAL A 470 -23.47 -2.60 21.24
CA VAL A 470 -23.35 -2.21 19.84
C VAL A 470 -22.14 -2.92 19.25
N LEU A 471 -22.38 -3.72 18.21
CA LEU A 471 -21.32 -4.29 17.40
C LEU A 471 -20.91 -3.26 16.34
N HIS A 472 -19.81 -2.55 16.56
CA HIS A 472 -19.29 -1.60 15.58
C HIS A 472 -18.74 -2.35 14.36
N LEU A 473 -19.50 -2.35 13.27
CA LEU A 473 -19.10 -3.03 12.03
C LEU A 473 -17.98 -2.30 11.27
N GLY A 474 -17.48 -1.17 11.78
CA GLY A 474 -16.34 -0.44 11.25
C GLY A 474 -16.68 0.25 9.93
N VAL A 475 -17.28 1.44 10.02
CA VAL A 475 -17.28 2.47 8.97
C VAL A 475 -17.40 3.83 9.69
N GLY A 476 -16.35 4.65 9.64
CA GLY A 476 -16.39 6.08 10.00
C GLY A 476 -16.54 6.46 11.49
N LYS A 477 -15.99 7.63 11.85
CA LYS A 477 -16.26 8.34 13.12
C LYS A 477 -17.60 9.12 13.09
N THR A 478 -18.35 9.02 12.00
CA THR A 478 -19.66 9.64 11.81
C THR A 478 -20.74 8.56 11.76
N ALA A 479 -21.89 8.87 12.36
CA ALA A 479 -22.95 7.95 12.74
C ALA A 479 -23.76 7.29 11.59
N GLU A 480 -23.12 6.96 10.47
CA GLU A 480 -23.75 6.35 9.28
C GLU A 480 -23.03 5.05 8.83
N GLY A 481 -22.49 4.29 9.78
CA GLY A 481 -22.12 2.89 9.56
C GLY A 481 -23.29 1.96 9.89
N ALA A 482 -23.39 0.80 9.23
CA ALA A 482 -24.36 -0.23 9.60
C ALA A 482 -24.16 -0.65 11.07
N VAL A 483 -25.16 -0.36 11.91
CA VAL A 483 -25.18 -0.74 13.33
C VAL A 483 -26.05 -1.98 13.45
N GLN A 484 -25.52 -3.06 14.03
CA GLN A 484 -26.34 -4.16 14.50
C GLN A 484 -26.45 -4.03 16.02
N VAL A 485 -27.66 -3.68 16.49
CA VAL A 485 -28.00 -3.72 17.91
C VAL A 485 -28.37 -5.16 18.24
N LEU A 486 -27.66 -5.78 19.16
CA LEU A 486 -28.04 -7.08 19.68
C LEU A 486 -29.16 -6.89 20.71
N GLU A 487 -30.40 -7.11 20.29
CA GLU A 487 -31.52 -7.22 21.22
C GLU A 487 -31.23 -8.39 22.17
N GLY A 488 -31.23 -8.09 23.48
CA GLY A 488 -30.92 -9.09 24.50
C GLY A 488 -31.98 -10.19 24.51
N GLU A 489 -31.53 -11.41 24.77
CA GLU A 489 -32.35 -12.62 24.91
C GLU A 489 -33.52 -12.51 25.92
N ALA A 490 -33.58 -11.44 26.72
CA ALA A 490 -34.67 -11.14 27.64
C ALA A 490 -35.99 -10.71 26.96
N GLN A 491 -35.99 -10.36 25.65
CA GLN A 491 -37.22 -9.95 24.96
C GLN A 491 -37.94 -11.11 24.26
N LYS A 492 -37.23 -12.20 23.94
CA LYS A 492 -37.83 -13.44 23.42
C LYS A 492 -38.64 -14.20 24.47
N GLU A 493 -38.22 -14.16 25.73
CA GLU A 493 -38.97 -14.79 26.82
C GLU A 493 -40.27 -14.02 27.18
N ARG A 494 -40.33 -12.70 26.93
CA ARG A 494 -41.56 -11.92 27.17
C ARG A 494 -42.63 -12.11 26.10
N GLU A 495 -42.24 -12.34 24.85
CA GLU A 495 -43.23 -12.58 23.78
C GLU A 495 -43.77 -14.02 23.79
N GLU A 496 -43.03 -14.99 24.33
CA GLU A 496 -43.53 -16.36 24.55
C GLU A 496 -44.43 -16.49 25.80
N GLU A 497 -44.26 -15.63 26.81
CA GLU A 497 -45.11 -15.61 28.01
C GLU A 497 -46.43 -14.81 27.82
N GLU A 498 -46.51 -13.94 26.82
CA GLU A 498 -47.74 -13.21 26.44
C GLU A 498 -48.57 -13.95 25.35
N ALA A 499 -48.03 -15.04 24.79
CA ALA A 499 -48.66 -15.90 23.79
C ALA A 499 -49.08 -17.30 24.31
N ALA A 500 -48.93 -17.56 25.61
CA ALA A 500 -49.40 -18.75 26.34
C ALA A 500 -50.51 -18.36 27.33
#